data_AF-A0A8F5XW76-F1
#
_entry.id   AF-A0A8F5XW76-F1
#
_cell.length_a   1.000
_cell.length_b   1.000
_cell.length_c   1.000
_cell.angle_alpha   90.00
_cell.angle_beta   90.00
_cell.angle_gamma   90.00
#
_symmetry.space_group_name_H-M   'P 1'
#
loop_
_entity.id
_entity.type
_entity.pdbx_description
1 polymer ?
#
loop_
_entity_poly.entity_id
_entity_poly.type
_entity_poly.pdbx_seq_one_letter_code
_entity_poly.pdbx_strand_id
1 'polypeptide(L)'
;MNSQQPSEDTLEGVMALIANYKKKYEQLVQEHKELAACRDDLRDLTQQFKKRSDKLTQALKDDQRSYKDQLEEEMARLNSMKVEESKLMEEVQKKKAALMDEEAKNKHLKQQTDVFAAVPEKTVVFMGSTGKATDTQTFEMKPHIVYPMQGGTALITFEEEVVAKKILTTKKHQVDLGAECSITVEARPVQLMVPKLVEIDSEVCPQRILISSLPKMDPDILLNKLEIHFSKSKHGGGEVDECEMLPDSGTVVLTFVEKNIARGLTDTEYHEVKLQQKSHRVRVTPFLNGKITNLETQMSVCPRTVLLTEIPAVMEQETMQDLLEIHFQKSSNGGGEIEAFLYNPLGQHTSALFDGVSPNGE
;
A
#
# COMPACT_ATOMS: atom_id res chain seq x y z
N MET A 1 -112.38 7.19 -67.51
CA MET A 1 -113.56 8.01 -67.84
C MET A 1 -113.12 9.09 -68.81
N ASN A 2 -113.79 9.17 -69.96
CA ASN A 2 -113.52 10.09 -71.07
C ASN A 2 -113.37 11.54 -70.60
N SER A 3 -112.27 12.19 -70.98
CA SER A 3 -112.13 13.64 -70.94
C SER A 3 -111.92 14.14 -72.37
N GLN A 4 -112.98 14.73 -72.93
CA GLN A 4 -113.02 15.41 -74.22
C GLN A 4 -111.93 16.49 -74.30
N GLN A 5 -111.20 16.52 -75.42
CA GLN A 5 -110.34 17.66 -75.76
C GLN A 5 -111.23 18.87 -76.13
N PRO A 6 -110.96 20.08 -75.58
CA PRO A 6 -111.71 21.28 -75.92
C PRO A 6 -111.38 21.77 -77.35
N SER A 7 -112.41 22.17 -78.09
CA SER A 7 -112.36 22.70 -79.47
C SER A 7 -111.91 24.18 -79.49
N GLU A 8 -111.15 24.56 -80.52
CA GLU A 8 -110.59 25.92 -80.74
C GLU A 8 -111.57 26.91 -81.40
N ASP A 9 -112.78 26.48 -81.80
CA ASP A 9 -113.69 27.25 -82.67
C ASP A 9 -114.76 28.08 -81.92
N THR A 10 -114.64 28.23 -80.59
CA THR A 10 -115.55 29.04 -79.76
C THR A 10 -114.80 29.90 -78.74
N LEU A 11 -115.26 31.14 -78.52
CA LEU A 11 -114.66 32.13 -77.60
C LEU A 11 -114.47 31.56 -76.18
N GLU A 12 -115.42 30.76 -75.72
CA GLU A 12 -115.38 30.08 -74.41
C GLU A 12 -114.32 28.96 -74.34
N GLY A 13 -114.05 28.26 -75.44
CA GLY A 13 -112.97 27.26 -75.53
C GLY A 13 -111.58 27.90 -75.46
N VAL A 14 -111.39 29.04 -76.13
CA VAL A 14 -110.15 29.83 -76.07
C VAL A 14 -109.92 30.43 -74.68
N MET A 15 -110.96 30.94 -74.03
CA MET A 15 -110.87 31.44 -72.65
C MET A 15 -110.51 30.33 -71.65
N ALA A 16 -111.08 29.13 -71.81
CA ALA A 16 -110.74 27.97 -70.97
C ALA A 16 -109.29 27.51 -71.19
N LEU A 17 -108.79 27.54 -72.43
CA LEU A 17 -107.38 27.25 -72.76
C LEU A 17 -106.43 28.28 -72.14
N ILE A 18 -106.73 29.59 -72.25
CA ILE A 18 -105.91 30.65 -71.63
C ILE A 18 -105.87 30.49 -70.10
N ALA A 19 -107.00 30.17 -69.47
CA ALA A 19 -107.06 29.92 -68.03
C ALA A 19 -106.23 28.68 -67.64
N ASN A 20 -106.27 27.62 -68.45
CA ASN A 20 -105.48 26.40 -68.25
C ASN A 20 -103.97 26.65 -68.43
N TYR A 21 -103.58 27.42 -69.46
CA TYR A 21 -102.18 27.82 -69.68
C TYR A 21 -101.66 28.77 -68.59
N LYS A 22 -102.48 29.69 -68.09
CA LYS A 22 -102.13 30.52 -66.91
C LYS A 22 -101.90 29.65 -65.67
N LYS A 23 -102.79 28.69 -65.41
CA LYS A 23 -102.65 27.76 -64.28
C LYS A 23 -101.38 26.91 -64.39
N LYS A 24 -101.07 26.41 -65.60
CA LYS A 24 -99.81 25.70 -65.87
C LYS A 24 -98.59 26.58 -65.70
N TYR A 25 -98.65 27.84 -66.14
CA TYR A 25 -97.56 28.80 -65.97
C TYR A 25 -97.31 29.12 -64.49
N GLU A 26 -98.36 29.36 -63.71
CA GLU A 26 -98.26 29.56 -62.26
C GLU A 26 -97.68 28.33 -61.54
N GLN A 27 -98.08 27.12 -61.93
CA GLN A 27 -97.44 25.88 -61.44
C GLN A 27 -95.95 25.81 -61.79
N LEU A 28 -95.58 26.11 -63.03
CA LEU A 28 -94.18 26.10 -63.49
C LEU A 28 -93.31 27.14 -62.74
N VAL A 29 -93.86 28.33 -62.47
CA VAL A 29 -93.17 29.36 -61.69
C VAL A 29 -92.96 28.91 -60.24
N GLN A 30 -93.97 28.27 -59.65
CA GLN A 30 -93.88 27.73 -58.30
C GLN A 30 -92.86 26.58 -58.22
N GLU A 31 -92.90 25.63 -59.16
CA GLU A 31 -91.91 24.54 -59.26
C GLU A 31 -90.49 25.08 -59.47
N HIS A 32 -90.31 26.08 -60.33
CA HIS A 32 -88.99 26.71 -60.53
C HIS A 32 -88.49 27.40 -59.26
N LYS A 33 -89.38 28.02 -58.48
CA LYS A 33 -89.03 28.64 -57.19
C LYS A 33 -88.62 27.59 -56.15
N GLU A 34 -89.34 26.48 -56.08
CA GLU A 34 -89.00 25.34 -55.21
C GLU A 34 -87.68 24.69 -55.63
N LEU A 35 -87.44 24.55 -56.94
CA LEU A 35 -86.20 24.00 -57.48
C LEU A 35 -85.01 24.91 -57.20
N ALA A 36 -85.19 26.24 -57.30
CA ALA A 36 -84.16 27.21 -56.95
C ALA A 36 -83.82 27.17 -55.45
N ALA A 37 -84.82 27.06 -54.58
CA ALA A 37 -84.61 26.90 -53.14
C ALA A 37 -83.85 25.60 -52.83
N CYS A 38 -84.28 24.48 -53.40
CA CYS A 38 -83.62 23.18 -53.24
C CYS A 38 -82.16 23.19 -53.73
N ARG A 39 -81.89 23.85 -54.86
CA ARG A 39 -80.52 24.04 -55.38
C ARG A 39 -79.65 24.82 -54.39
N ASP A 40 -80.18 25.90 -53.84
CA ASP A 40 -79.43 26.77 -52.93
C ASP A 40 -79.19 26.07 -51.57
N ASP A 41 -80.15 25.31 -51.07
CA ASP A 41 -80.00 24.44 -49.90
C ASP A 41 -78.94 23.36 -50.13
N LEU A 42 -78.96 22.69 -51.28
CA LEU A 42 -77.96 21.69 -51.65
C LEU A 42 -76.55 22.30 -51.74
N ARG A 43 -76.45 23.54 -52.24
CA ARG A 43 -75.19 24.28 -52.33
C ARG A 43 -74.65 24.63 -50.94
N ASP A 44 -75.50 25.11 -50.04
CA ASP A 44 -75.11 25.42 -48.66
C ASP A 44 -74.65 24.14 -47.93
N LEU A 45 -75.44 23.07 -48.05
CA LEU A 45 -75.09 21.77 -47.46
C LEU A 45 -73.74 21.25 -47.96
N THR A 46 -73.48 21.35 -49.28
CA THR A 46 -72.19 20.99 -49.87
C THR A 46 -71.05 21.84 -49.31
N GLN A 47 -71.27 23.14 -49.12
CA GLN A 47 -70.26 24.04 -48.55
C GLN A 47 -69.99 23.74 -47.07
N GLN A 48 -71.01 23.39 -46.29
CA GLN A 48 -70.86 22.95 -44.91
C GLN A 48 -70.07 21.64 -44.80
N PHE A 49 -70.39 20.64 -45.64
CA PHE A 49 -69.62 19.39 -45.70
C PHE A 49 -68.16 19.63 -46.06
N LYS A 50 -67.90 20.52 -47.03
CA LYS A 50 -66.54 20.87 -47.42
C LYS A 50 -65.77 21.51 -46.25
N LYS A 51 -66.35 22.52 -45.58
CA LYS A 51 -65.75 23.14 -44.38
C LYS A 51 -65.50 22.13 -43.27
N ARG A 52 -66.42 21.19 -43.04
CA ARG A 52 -66.27 20.17 -42.00
C ARG A 52 -65.16 19.17 -42.35
N SER A 53 -65.07 18.77 -43.63
CA SER A 53 -64.00 17.92 -44.15
C SER A 53 -62.63 18.58 -44.02
N ASP A 54 -62.52 19.86 -44.39
CA ASP A 54 -61.27 20.62 -44.29
C ASP A 54 -60.82 20.76 -42.82
N LYS A 55 -61.76 21.09 -41.91
CA LYS A 55 -61.49 21.15 -40.47
C LYS A 55 -61.03 19.81 -39.90
N LEU A 56 -61.71 18.71 -40.27
CA LEU A 56 -61.36 17.38 -39.78
C LEU A 56 -59.98 16.95 -40.29
N THR A 57 -59.69 17.24 -41.56
CA THR A 57 -58.38 16.95 -42.17
C THR A 57 -57.26 17.75 -41.50
N GLN A 58 -57.51 19.01 -41.16
CA GLN A 58 -56.55 19.83 -40.45
C GLN A 58 -56.31 19.32 -39.02
N ALA A 59 -57.38 19.01 -38.26
CA ALA A 59 -57.28 18.44 -36.93
C ALA A 59 -56.47 17.13 -36.92
N LEU A 60 -56.73 16.23 -37.88
CA LEU A 60 -55.96 14.99 -38.04
C LEU A 60 -54.46 15.25 -38.29
N LYS A 61 -54.12 16.25 -39.12
CA LYS A 61 -52.73 16.61 -39.38
C LYS A 61 -52.04 17.19 -38.16
N ASP A 62 -52.75 18.01 -37.39
CA ASP A 62 -52.21 18.63 -36.18
C ASP A 62 -52.01 17.58 -35.08
N ASP A 63 -52.97 16.66 -34.90
CA ASP A 63 -52.83 15.51 -34.00
C ASP A 63 -51.65 14.62 -34.41
N GLN A 64 -51.52 14.31 -35.71
CA GLN A 64 -50.41 13.49 -36.21
C GLN A 64 -49.04 14.14 -35.99
N ARG A 65 -48.94 15.47 -36.10
CA ARG A 65 -47.72 16.21 -35.73
C ARG A 65 -47.46 16.13 -34.23
N SER A 66 -48.47 16.42 -33.41
CA SER A 66 -48.34 16.35 -31.95
C SER A 66 -47.88 14.97 -31.47
N TYR A 67 -48.44 13.89 -32.02
CA TYR A 67 -48.02 12.53 -31.68
C TYR A 67 -46.58 12.25 -32.10
N LYS A 68 -46.16 12.74 -33.26
CA LYS A 68 -44.80 12.55 -33.75
C LYS A 68 -43.79 13.30 -32.86
N ASP A 69 -44.09 14.54 -32.50
CA ASP A 69 -43.23 15.37 -31.65
C ASP A 69 -43.07 14.74 -30.25
N GLN A 70 -44.18 14.26 -29.65
CA GLN A 70 -44.13 13.53 -28.37
C GLN A 70 -43.30 12.25 -28.44
N LEU A 71 -43.41 11.51 -29.55
CA LEU A 71 -42.65 10.28 -29.74
C LEU A 71 -41.15 10.56 -29.90
N GLU A 72 -40.78 11.63 -30.60
CA GLU A 72 -39.38 12.08 -30.73
C GLU A 72 -38.81 12.53 -29.38
N GLU A 73 -39.58 13.26 -28.57
CA GLU A 73 -39.18 13.69 -27.23
C GLU A 73 -38.95 12.50 -26.29
N GLU A 74 -39.88 11.54 -26.24
CA GLU A 74 -39.73 10.33 -25.43
C GLU A 74 -38.57 9.45 -25.93
N MET A 75 -38.35 9.34 -27.25
CA MET A 75 -37.16 8.65 -27.78
C MET A 75 -35.86 9.33 -27.35
N ALA A 76 -35.79 10.66 -27.39
CA ALA A 76 -34.62 11.40 -26.95
C ALA A 76 -34.35 11.17 -25.45
N ARG A 77 -35.41 11.18 -24.63
CA ARG A 77 -35.34 10.90 -23.19
C ARG A 77 -34.84 9.49 -22.90
N LEU A 78 -35.36 8.49 -23.62
CA LEU A 78 -34.95 7.09 -23.46
C LEU A 78 -33.48 6.88 -23.84
N ASN A 79 -33.03 7.51 -24.94
CA ASN A 79 -31.63 7.48 -25.32
C ASN A 79 -30.72 8.14 -24.27
N SER A 80 -31.13 9.28 -23.71
CA SER A 80 -30.38 9.94 -22.62
C SER A 80 -30.25 9.03 -21.40
N MET A 81 -31.36 8.42 -20.95
CA MET A 81 -31.35 7.48 -19.82
C MET A 81 -30.47 6.26 -20.09
N LYS A 82 -30.48 5.73 -21.31
CA LYS A 82 -29.63 4.57 -21.68
C LYS A 82 -28.14 4.89 -21.66
N VAL A 83 -27.77 6.11 -22.05
CA VAL A 83 -26.38 6.60 -21.94
C VAL A 83 -25.98 6.77 -20.47
N GLU A 84 -26.85 7.33 -19.65
CA GLU A 84 -26.60 7.46 -18.20
C GLU A 84 -26.48 6.10 -17.52
N GLU A 85 -27.38 5.16 -17.80
CA GLU A 85 -27.34 3.78 -17.29
C GLU A 85 -26.01 3.11 -17.65
N SER A 86 -25.54 3.26 -18.89
CA SER A 86 -24.26 2.71 -19.34
C SER A 86 -23.08 3.31 -18.57
N LYS A 87 -23.08 4.63 -18.35
CA LYS A 87 -22.04 5.33 -17.55
C LYS A 87 -22.05 4.87 -16.09
N LEU A 88 -23.23 4.78 -15.48
CA LEU A 88 -23.40 4.29 -14.11
C LEU A 88 -22.91 2.85 -13.96
N MET A 89 -23.21 1.99 -14.94
CA MET A 89 -22.76 0.60 -14.94
C MET A 89 -21.22 0.50 -14.99
N GLU A 90 -20.58 1.33 -15.81
CA GLU A 90 -19.11 1.42 -15.88
C GLU A 90 -18.51 1.92 -14.56
N GLU A 91 -19.11 2.94 -13.93
CA GLU A 91 -18.68 3.43 -12.62
C GLU A 91 -18.82 2.37 -11.53
N VAL A 92 -19.93 1.62 -11.52
CA VAL A 92 -20.15 0.52 -10.58
C VAL A 92 -19.08 -0.56 -10.76
N GLN A 93 -18.77 -0.92 -12.01
CA GLN A 93 -17.74 -1.92 -12.30
C GLN A 93 -16.35 -1.46 -11.85
N LYS A 94 -16.00 -0.19 -12.09
CA LYS A 94 -14.75 0.43 -11.63
C LYS A 94 -14.64 0.45 -10.11
N LYS A 95 -15.71 0.87 -9.42
CA LYS A 95 -15.76 0.88 -7.94
C LYS A 95 -15.66 -0.52 -7.35
N LYS A 96 -16.33 -1.51 -7.96
CA LYS A 96 -16.25 -2.91 -7.53
C LYS A 96 -14.82 -3.48 -7.68
N ALA A 97 -14.14 -3.15 -8.78
CA ALA A 97 -12.75 -3.56 -8.97
C ALA A 97 -11.81 -2.93 -7.93
N ALA A 98 -11.97 -1.64 -7.65
CA ALA A 98 -11.19 -0.95 -6.61
C ALA A 98 -11.45 -1.53 -5.20
N LEU A 99 -12.70 -1.87 -4.89
CA LEU A 99 -13.06 -2.49 -3.62
C LEU A 99 -12.43 -3.88 -3.46
N MET A 100 -12.43 -4.70 -4.52
CA MET A 100 -11.78 -6.02 -4.50
C MET A 100 -10.26 -5.93 -4.29
N ASP A 101 -9.59 -4.93 -4.90
CA ASP A 101 -8.17 -4.68 -4.69
C ASP A 101 -7.87 -4.29 -3.23
N GLU A 102 -8.69 -3.40 -2.66
CA GLU A 102 -8.54 -2.96 -1.28
C GLU A 102 -8.84 -4.08 -0.27
N GLU A 103 -9.86 -4.91 -0.52
CA GLU A 103 -10.15 -6.10 0.29
C GLU A 103 -8.99 -7.11 0.26
N ALA A 104 -8.36 -7.30 -0.91
CA ALA A 104 -7.21 -8.17 -1.06
C ALA A 104 -6.00 -7.66 -0.25
N LYS A 105 -5.71 -6.35 -0.31
CA LYS A 105 -4.67 -5.72 0.51
C LYS A 105 -4.95 -5.84 2.00
N ASN A 106 -6.18 -5.57 2.42
CA ASN A 106 -6.56 -5.64 3.82
C ASN A 106 -6.46 -7.08 4.37
N LYS A 107 -6.85 -8.08 3.57
CA LYS A 107 -6.65 -9.49 3.92
C LYS A 107 -5.16 -9.84 4.07
N HIS A 108 -4.31 -9.30 3.20
CA HIS A 108 -2.85 -9.49 3.29
C HIS A 108 -2.28 -8.85 4.57
N LEU A 109 -2.63 -7.60 4.86
CA LEU A 109 -2.22 -6.87 6.06
C LEU A 109 -2.67 -7.59 7.36
N LYS A 110 -3.89 -8.12 7.36
CA LYS A 110 -4.41 -8.89 8.51
C LYS A 110 -3.61 -10.17 8.73
N GLN A 111 -3.29 -10.90 7.66
CA GLN A 111 -2.43 -12.09 7.74
C GLN A 111 -1.04 -11.77 8.25
N GLN A 112 -0.45 -10.65 7.82
CA GLN A 112 0.83 -10.18 8.36
C GLN A 112 0.73 -9.88 9.86
N THR A 113 -0.32 -9.17 10.29
CA THR A 113 -0.53 -8.79 11.70
C THR A 113 -0.68 -10.00 12.62
N ASP A 114 -1.47 -10.99 12.21
CA ASP A 114 -1.64 -12.24 12.98
C ASP A 114 -0.31 -13.00 13.12
N VAL A 115 0.56 -12.92 12.10
CA VAL A 115 1.91 -13.51 12.14
C VAL A 115 2.86 -12.73 13.05
N PHE A 116 2.76 -11.40 13.12
CA PHE A 116 3.57 -10.61 14.05
C PHE A 116 3.33 -10.96 15.53
N ALA A 117 2.17 -11.53 15.87
CA ALA A 117 1.91 -12.06 17.20
C ALA A 117 2.61 -13.42 17.48
N ALA A 118 3.13 -14.11 16.46
CA ALA A 118 3.78 -15.42 16.54
C ALA A 118 5.33 -15.36 16.49
N VAL A 119 5.90 -14.15 16.62
CA VAL A 119 7.34 -13.83 16.55
C VAL A 119 8.04 -14.24 17.87
N PRO A 120 9.33 -14.62 17.86
CA PRO A 120 9.97 -15.36 18.95
C PRO A 120 9.82 -14.77 20.35
N GLU A 121 9.55 -15.68 21.29
CA GLU A 121 9.36 -15.42 22.72
C GLU A 121 10.62 -14.81 23.34
N LYS A 122 10.56 -13.51 23.61
CA LYS A 122 11.28 -12.96 24.76
C LYS A 122 10.41 -13.17 25.98
N THR A 123 10.94 -13.83 27.01
CA THR A 123 10.25 -13.97 28.29
C THR A 123 10.08 -12.59 28.91
N VAL A 124 8.88 -12.03 28.78
CA VAL A 124 8.54 -10.75 29.38
C VAL A 124 7.98 -10.99 30.77
N VAL A 125 8.57 -10.33 31.76
CA VAL A 125 8.00 -10.25 33.11
C VAL A 125 7.25 -8.93 33.19
N PHE A 126 5.95 -8.99 33.43
CA PHE A 126 5.14 -7.79 33.58
C PHE A 126 5.48 -7.11 34.92
N MET A 127 6.20 -5.99 34.87
CA MET A 127 6.61 -5.24 36.06
C MET A 127 5.56 -4.23 36.56
N GLY A 128 4.33 -4.23 36.03
CA GLY A 128 3.22 -3.44 36.59
C GLY A 128 3.09 -1.99 36.14
N SER A 129 4.01 -1.48 35.31
CA SER A 129 3.97 -0.09 34.83
C SER A 129 3.04 0.06 33.61
N THR A 130 1.94 0.80 33.75
CA THR A 130 1.03 1.13 32.64
C THR A 130 1.35 2.51 32.09
N GLY A 131 2.13 2.56 31.00
CA GLY A 131 2.38 3.79 30.22
C GLY A 131 1.16 4.19 29.38
N LYS A 132 1.16 5.42 28.85
CA LYS A 132 0.12 5.90 27.92
C LYS A 132 0.26 5.20 26.57
N ALA A 133 -0.86 4.91 25.89
CA ALA A 133 -0.94 4.15 24.63
C ALA A 133 -0.24 4.79 23.40
N THR A 134 0.45 5.92 23.57
CA THR A 134 1.21 6.62 22.53
C THR A 134 2.69 6.28 22.50
N ASP A 135 3.18 5.47 23.43
CA ASP A 135 4.58 5.03 23.43
C ASP A 135 4.76 3.94 22.35
N THR A 136 5.24 4.38 21.18
CA THR A 136 5.77 3.49 20.15
C THR A 136 6.80 2.57 20.80
N GLN A 137 6.65 1.25 20.62
CA GLN A 137 7.62 0.28 21.13
C GLN A 137 8.97 0.52 20.45
N THR A 138 9.87 1.24 21.13
CA THR A 138 11.23 1.46 20.66
C THR A 138 12.06 0.22 20.97
N PHE A 139 12.61 -0.41 19.95
CA PHE A 139 13.58 -1.48 20.14
C PHE A 139 14.92 -0.88 20.56
N GLU A 140 15.52 -1.42 21.62
CA GLU A 140 16.88 -1.08 22.01
C GLU A 140 17.85 -1.77 21.05
N MET A 141 18.44 -0.99 20.14
CA MET A 141 19.50 -1.46 19.25
C MET A 141 20.86 -1.20 19.91
N LYS A 142 21.67 -2.24 20.07
CA LYS A 142 23.07 -2.12 20.50
C LYS A 142 23.98 -2.09 19.27
N PRO A 143 24.44 -0.91 18.83
CA PRO A 143 25.31 -0.82 17.66
C PRO A 143 26.69 -1.40 18.00
N HIS A 144 27.24 -2.16 17.06
CA HIS A 144 28.62 -2.65 17.07
C HIS A 144 29.33 -1.98 15.89
N ILE A 145 30.14 -0.95 16.18
CA ILE A 145 30.73 -0.08 15.15
C ILE A 145 32.20 -0.45 14.98
N VAL A 146 32.56 -0.84 13.76
CA VAL A 146 33.95 -1.12 13.40
C VAL A 146 34.62 0.19 12.96
N TYR A 147 35.64 0.61 13.69
CA TYR A 147 36.42 1.81 13.43
C TYR A 147 37.80 1.45 12.85
N PRO A 148 38.07 1.77 11.57
CA PRO A 148 39.36 1.49 10.97
C PRO A 148 40.42 2.49 11.46
N MET A 149 41.53 1.98 12.01
CA MET A 149 42.63 2.81 12.50
C MET A 149 43.68 3.04 11.40
N GLN A 150 44.20 4.27 11.32
CA GLN A 150 45.34 4.56 10.45
C GLN A 150 46.64 4.08 11.13
N GLY A 151 47.67 3.73 10.35
CA GLY A 151 48.96 3.34 10.92
C GLY A 151 49.60 4.51 11.67
N GLY A 152 50.26 4.21 12.80
CA GLY A 152 50.83 5.23 13.69
C GLY A 152 49.78 5.95 14.55
N THR A 153 48.69 5.25 14.90
CA THR A 153 47.64 5.78 15.78
C THR A 153 47.36 4.84 16.94
N ALA A 154 46.91 5.39 18.08
CA ALA A 154 46.47 4.61 19.23
C ALA A 154 45.11 5.11 19.73
N LEU A 155 44.25 4.21 20.16
CA LEU A 155 43.00 4.52 20.85
C LEU A 155 43.17 4.22 22.33
N ILE A 156 42.76 5.18 23.16
CA ILE A 156 42.76 5.05 24.61
C ILE A 156 41.35 5.32 25.11
N THR A 157 40.76 4.34 25.78
CA THR A 157 39.48 4.49 26.50
C THR A 157 39.79 4.60 27.98
N PHE A 158 39.40 5.72 28.56
CA PHE A 158 39.53 5.98 30.00
C PHE A 158 38.28 5.55 30.74
N GLU A 159 38.42 5.17 32.01
CA GLU A 159 37.27 4.87 32.86
C GLU A 159 36.40 6.13 33.08
N GLU A 160 37.06 7.27 33.30
CA GLU A 160 36.41 8.57 33.50
C GLU A 160 36.42 9.47 32.24
N GLU A 161 35.25 9.98 31.83
CA GLU A 161 35.10 10.97 30.75
C GLU A 161 35.88 12.27 31.02
N VAL A 162 36.03 12.65 32.29
CA VAL A 162 36.70 13.90 32.68
C VAL A 162 38.20 13.85 32.32
N VAL A 163 38.82 12.67 32.38
CA VAL A 163 40.21 12.45 32.01
C VAL A 163 40.39 12.61 30.50
N ALA A 164 39.52 11.95 29.70
CA ALA A 164 39.54 12.09 28.24
C ALA A 164 39.42 13.56 27.79
N LYS A 165 38.51 14.33 28.39
CA LYS A 165 38.36 15.77 28.10
C LYS A 165 39.62 16.59 28.41
N LYS A 166 40.34 16.29 29.50
CA LYS A 166 41.60 16.96 29.85
C LYS A 166 42.67 16.69 28.79
N ILE A 167 42.85 15.42 28.41
CA ILE A 167 43.81 15.00 27.38
C ILE A 167 43.51 15.69 26.03
N LEU A 168 42.23 15.76 25.64
CA LEU A 168 41.79 16.45 24.42
C LEU A 168 41.99 17.98 24.47
N THR A 169 41.92 18.59 25.66
CA THR A 169 42.14 20.04 25.84
C THR A 169 43.61 20.39 25.63
N THR A 170 44.52 19.55 26.12
CA THR A 170 45.98 19.75 25.97
C THR A 170 46.44 19.56 24.51
N LYS A 171 45.73 18.75 23.72
CA LYS A 171 45.95 18.41 22.29
C LYS A 171 47.31 17.79 21.95
N LYS A 172 48.43 18.31 22.43
CA LYS A 172 49.78 17.77 22.17
C LYS A 172 50.40 17.27 23.45
N HIS A 173 50.84 16.03 23.45
CA HIS A 173 51.47 15.39 24.60
C HIS A 173 52.89 14.98 24.21
N GLN A 174 53.86 15.34 25.04
CA GLN A 174 55.24 14.94 24.85
C GLN A 174 55.50 13.69 25.69
N VAL A 175 55.61 12.54 25.02
CA VAL A 175 55.82 11.24 25.65
C VAL A 175 57.31 10.97 25.72
N ASP A 176 57.79 10.77 26.95
CA ASP A 176 59.19 10.45 27.22
C ASP A 176 59.41 8.94 27.05
N LEU A 177 60.27 8.55 26.11
CA LEU A 177 60.50 7.16 25.72
C LEU A 177 61.69 6.51 26.45
N GLY A 178 62.33 7.25 27.35
CA GLY A 178 63.59 6.85 28.00
C GLY A 178 64.81 7.11 27.11
N ALA A 179 66.00 7.13 27.73
CA ALA A 179 67.29 7.31 27.05
C ALA A 179 67.35 8.53 26.10
N GLU A 180 66.93 9.71 26.59
CA GLU A 180 66.99 11.01 25.89
C GLU A 180 66.11 11.15 24.63
N CYS A 181 65.20 10.20 24.39
CA CYS A 181 64.25 10.28 23.27
C CYS A 181 62.85 10.67 23.78
N SER A 182 62.23 11.68 23.16
CA SER A 182 60.83 12.04 23.41
C SER A 182 60.09 12.20 22.08
N ILE A 183 58.83 11.77 22.05
CA ILE A 183 57.96 11.93 20.88
C ILE A 183 56.82 12.88 21.22
N THR A 184 56.33 13.59 20.21
CA THR A 184 55.12 14.40 20.33
C THR A 184 53.98 13.65 19.68
N VAL A 185 52.92 13.41 20.44
CA VAL A 185 51.68 12.80 19.93
C VAL A 185 50.54 13.81 20.01
N GLU A 186 49.63 13.75 19.04
CA GLU A 186 48.46 14.62 19.01
C GLU A 186 47.21 13.84 19.43
N ALA A 187 46.49 14.33 20.45
CA ALA A 187 45.22 13.81 20.93
C ALA A 187 44.05 14.46 20.18
N ARG A 188 43.21 13.62 19.56
CA ARG A 188 42.02 14.00 18.81
C ARG A 188 40.77 13.26 19.32
N PRO A 189 39.59 13.89 19.26
CA PRO A 189 38.35 13.23 19.63
C PRO A 189 38.00 12.14 18.61
N VAL A 190 37.50 11.01 19.09
CA VAL A 190 36.97 9.95 18.21
C VAL A 190 35.54 10.29 17.84
N GLN A 191 35.29 10.42 16.54
CA GLN A 191 33.95 10.62 15.98
C GLN A 191 33.49 9.35 15.28
N LEU A 192 32.34 8.82 15.71
CA LEU A 192 31.72 7.64 15.15
C LEU A 192 30.41 8.01 14.47
N MET A 193 30.14 7.40 13.33
CA MET A 193 28.85 7.47 12.66
C MET A 193 27.92 6.45 13.31
N VAL A 194 26.95 6.92 14.10
CA VAL A 194 25.99 6.07 14.81
C VAL A 194 24.63 6.12 14.12
N PRO A 195 23.85 5.03 14.08
CA PRO A 195 22.47 5.07 13.64
C PRO A 195 21.63 5.85 14.66
N LYS A 196 20.83 6.81 14.17
CA LYS A 196 19.91 7.62 14.95
C LYS A 196 18.48 7.10 14.86
N LEU A 197 18.05 6.74 13.65
CA LEU A 197 16.74 6.17 13.39
C LEU A 197 16.90 5.03 12.38
N VAL A 198 16.30 3.88 12.69
CA VAL A 198 16.22 2.74 11.79
C VAL A 198 14.77 2.34 11.68
N GLU A 199 14.17 2.54 10.51
CA GLU A 199 12.84 2.04 10.18
C GLU A 199 13.00 0.78 9.35
N ILE A 200 12.34 -0.29 9.79
CA ILE A 200 12.41 -1.61 9.18
C ILE A 200 11.00 -1.98 8.76
N ASP A 201 10.79 -2.06 7.45
CA ASP A 201 9.59 -2.68 6.90
C ASP A 201 9.76 -4.19 6.99
N SER A 202 8.83 -4.84 7.68
CA SER A 202 8.93 -6.25 8.01
C SER A 202 7.84 -7.02 7.28
N GLU A 203 8.22 -8.06 6.56
CA GLU A 203 7.31 -8.91 5.81
C GLU A 203 7.55 -10.38 6.14
N VAL A 204 6.48 -11.18 6.12
CA VAL A 204 6.57 -12.62 6.35
C VAL A 204 7.16 -13.30 5.13
N CYS A 205 8.27 -14.01 5.30
CA CYS A 205 8.87 -14.78 4.22
C CYS A 205 8.03 -16.05 3.95
N PRO A 206 7.53 -16.27 2.72
CA PRO A 206 6.74 -17.45 2.39
C PRO A 206 7.59 -18.73 2.22
N GLN A 207 8.92 -18.60 2.14
CA GLN A 207 9.84 -19.72 1.90
C GLN A 207 10.65 -20.10 3.13
N ARG A 208 10.76 -19.22 4.12
CA ARG A 208 11.63 -19.42 5.27
C ARG A 208 10.83 -19.62 6.55
N ILE A 209 11.29 -20.57 7.36
CA ILE A 209 10.78 -20.81 8.70
C ILE A 209 11.90 -20.64 9.73
N LEU A 210 11.52 -20.23 10.93
CA LEU A 210 12.39 -20.13 12.08
C LEU A 210 12.02 -21.24 13.08
N ILE A 211 12.99 -22.09 13.39
CA ILE A 211 12.83 -23.23 14.30
C ILE A 211 13.53 -22.91 15.62
N SER A 212 12.75 -22.96 16.71
CA SER A 212 13.19 -22.71 18.08
C SER A 212 12.89 -23.90 19.00
N SER A 213 13.29 -23.78 20.28
CA SER A 213 13.20 -24.87 21.28
C SER A 213 13.96 -26.13 20.87
N LEU A 214 15.18 -25.92 20.35
CA LEU A 214 16.05 -26.98 19.86
C LEU A 214 16.84 -27.64 21.01
N PRO A 215 17.10 -28.96 20.97
CA PRO A 215 17.92 -29.62 21.97
C PRO A 215 19.40 -29.23 21.82
N LYS A 216 20.13 -29.20 22.94
CA LYS A 216 21.58 -28.99 22.94
C LYS A 216 22.28 -30.23 22.37
N MET A 217 22.76 -30.13 21.15
CA MET A 217 23.50 -31.17 20.44
C MET A 217 24.46 -30.53 19.43
N ASP A 218 25.24 -31.36 18.75
CA ASP A 218 26.14 -30.91 17.68
C ASP A 218 25.36 -30.20 16.56
N PRO A 219 25.77 -28.99 16.14
CA PRO A 219 25.03 -28.15 15.20
C PRO A 219 24.92 -28.81 13.82
N ASP A 220 25.98 -29.44 13.33
CA ASP A 220 25.99 -30.06 11.99
C ASP A 220 25.02 -31.25 11.95
N ILE A 221 25.00 -32.07 13.01
CA ILE A 221 24.04 -33.17 13.13
C ILE A 221 22.61 -32.64 13.24
N LEU A 222 22.39 -31.52 13.94
CA LEU A 222 21.05 -30.95 14.14
C LEU A 222 20.48 -30.44 12.83
N LEU A 223 21.25 -29.63 12.09
CA LEU A 223 20.87 -29.07 10.80
C LEU A 223 20.51 -30.18 9.82
N ASN A 224 21.37 -31.20 9.68
CA ASN A 224 21.14 -32.32 8.78
C ASN A 224 19.84 -33.10 9.14
N LYS A 225 19.56 -33.30 10.44
CA LYS A 225 18.34 -34.00 10.87
C LYS A 225 17.07 -33.18 10.67
N LEU A 226 17.14 -31.87 10.92
CA LEU A 226 16.02 -30.97 10.67
C LEU A 226 15.71 -30.88 9.18
N GLU A 227 16.74 -30.74 8.35
CA GLU A 227 16.63 -30.75 6.89
C GLU A 227 15.95 -32.04 6.40
N ILE A 228 16.41 -33.22 6.84
CA ILE A 228 15.78 -34.50 6.47
C ILE A 228 14.35 -34.65 7.00
N HIS A 229 14.04 -34.05 8.14
CA HIS A 229 12.70 -34.11 8.73
C HIS A 229 11.71 -33.27 7.93
N PHE A 230 12.08 -32.02 7.65
CA PHE A 230 11.27 -31.04 6.94
C PHE A 230 11.35 -31.17 5.41
N SER A 231 12.26 -31.99 4.86
CA SER A 231 12.23 -32.36 3.44
C SER A 231 11.09 -33.31 3.09
N LYS A 232 10.48 -33.96 4.09
CA LYS A 232 9.42 -34.96 3.88
C LYS A 232 8.05 -34.31 3.91
N SER A 233 7.32 -34.44 2.80
CA SER A 233 5.92 -33.99 2.69
C SER A 233 4.98 -34.64 3.72
N LYS A 234 5.33 -35.83 4.24
CA LYS A 234 4.59 -36.48 5.34
C LYS A 234 4.47 -35.63 6.60
N HIS A 235 5.47 -34.78 6.86
CA HIS A 235 5.48 -33.88 8.03
C HIS A 235 5.02 -32.46 7.66
N GLY A 236 4.34 -32.29 6.53
CA GLY A 236 3.93 -30.97 6.01
C GLY A 236 5.08 -30.16 5.41
N GLY A 237 6.25 -30.77 5.24
CA GLY A 237 7.43 -30.15 4.66
C GLY A 237 7.54 -30.27 3.14
N GLY A 238 8.68 -29.89 2.58
CA GLY A 238 8.95 -29.86 1.15
C GLY A 238 10.44 -29.72 0.87
N GLU A 239 10.84 -29.67 -0.40
CA GLU A 239 12.25 -29.59 -0.78
C GLU A 239 12.95 -28.40 -0.12
N VAL A 240 14.04 -28.69 0.59
CA VAL A 240 14.84 -27.70 1.35
C VAL A 240 15.97 -27.21 0.47
N ASP A 241 16.09 -25.90 0.37
CA ASP A 241 17.15 -25.21 -0.37
C ASP A 241 18.37 -24.97 0.53
N GLU A 242 18.12 -24.50 1.76
CA GLU A 242 19.16 -24.06 2.68
C GLU A 242 18.74 -24.27 4.14
N CYS A 243 19.68 -24.63 5.02
CA CYS A 243 19.45 -24.86 6.44
C CYS A 243 20.63 -24.31 7.24
N GLU A 244 20.39 -23.24 8.01
CA GLU A 244 21.43 -22.49 8.72
C GLU A 244 21.06 -22.29 10.19
N MET A 245 22.06 -22.31 11.08
CA MET A 245 21.87 -21.96 12.49
C MET A 245 22.29 -20.51 12.71
N LEU A 246 21.42 -19.72 13.33
CA LEU A 246 21.76 -18.37 13.77
C LEU A 246 22.67 -18.43 15.01
N PRO A 247 23.90 -17.88 14.95
CA PRO A 247 24.87 -17.97 16.04
C PRO A 247 24.40 -17.24 17.29
N ASP A 248 23.60 -16.18 17.14
CA ASP A 248 23.21 -15.29 18.23
C ASP A 248 22.14 -15.91 19.14
N SER A 249 21.21 -16.67 18.56
CA SER A 249 20.03 -17.21 19.25
C SER A 249 20.01 -18.74 19.34
N GLY A 250 20.89 -19.43 18.62
CA GLY A 250 20.87 -20.90 18.51
C GLY A 250 19.60 -21.44 17.84
N THR A 251 18.85 -20.59 17.12
CA THR A 251 17.67 -20.98 16.34
C THR A 251 18.09 -21.38 14.93
N VAL A 252 17.35 -22.28 14.30
CA VAL A 252 17.63 -22.72 12.93
C VAL A 252 16.68 -22.06 11.96
N VAL A 253 17.23 -21.49 10.88
CA VAL A 253 16.48 -20.97 9.74
C VAL A 253 16.52 -22.03 8.65
N LEU A 254 15.35 -22.38 8.13
CA LEU A 254 15.22 -23.37 7.07
C LEU A 254 14.48 -22.72 5.89
N THR A 255 15.10 -22.77 4.72
CA THR A 255 14.61 -22.20 3.47
C THR A 255 14.11 -23.32 2.56
N PHE A 256 12.87 -23.22 2.11
CA PHE A 256 12.27 -24.14 1.14
C PHE A 256 12.34 -23.58 -0.28
N VAL A 257 12.46 -24.47 -1.25
CA VAL A 257 12.36 -24.12 -2.68
C VAL A 257 10.95 -23.58 -2.98
N GLU A 258 9.92 -24.20 -2.43
CA GLU A 258 8.51 -23.85 -2.64
C GLU A 258 7.96 -22.83 -1.63
N LYS A 259 7.21 -21.84 -2.12
CA LYS A 259 6.61 -20.73 -1.33
C LYS A 259 5.39 -21.12 -0.48
N ASN A 260 4.84 -22.32 -0.66
CA ASN A 260 3.59 -22.72 0.00
C ASN A 260 3.81 -23.57 1.26
N ILE A 261 5.05 -24.00 1.50
CA ILE A 261 5.38 -24.96 2.56
C ILE A 261 5.48 -24.28 3.93
N ALA A 262 6.14 -23.11 4.00
CA ALA A 262 6.38 -22.43 5.27
C ALA A 262 5.07 -22.17 6.05
N ARG A 263 4.02 -21.72 5.35
CA ARG A 263 2.72 -21.40 5.97
C ARG A 263 2.08 -22.60 6.66
N GLY A 264 2.06 -23.77 6.02
CA GLY A 264 1.48 -24.97 6.61
C GLY A 264 2.21 -25.42 7.87
N LEU A 265 3.53 -25.24 7.90
CA LEU A 265 4.35 -25.55 9.06
C LEU A 265 4.15 -24.55 10.20
N THR A 266 4.01 -23.27 9.89
CA THR A 266 3.79 -22.21 10.90
C THR A 266 2.40 -22.28 11.53
N ASP A 267 1.38 -22.74 10.79
CA ASP A 267 0.01 -22.89 11.33
C ASP A 267 -0.08 -23.99 12.40
N THR A 268 0.77 -25.02 12.31
CA THR A 268 0.82 -26.12 13.30
C THR A 268 1.63 -25.73 14.54
N GLU A 269 2.54 -24.75 14.41
CA GLU A 269 3.45 -24.17 15.43
C GLU A 269 4.40 -25.16 16.13
N TYR A 270 3.95 -26.34 16.55
CA TYR A 270 4.76 -27.34 17.26
C TYR A 270 4.86 -28.64 16.47
N HIS A 271 6.09 -29.09 16.24
CA HIS A 271 6.38 -30.30 15.46
C HIS A 271 7.21 -31.28 16.29
N GLU A 272 6.86 -32.56 16.25
CA GLU A 272 7.68 -33.61 16.86
C GLU A 272 8.73 -34.12 15.88
N VAL A 273 9.99 -33.76 16.13
CA VAL A 273 11.13 -34.18 15.31
C VAL A 273 11.86 -35.32 16.01
N LYS A 274 12.10 -36.42 15.28
CA LYS A 274 12.92 -37.53 15.79
C LYS A 274 14.41 -37.20 15.65
N LEU A 275 15.04 -36.85 16.76
CA LEU A 275 16.46 -36.58 16.87
C LEU A 275 17.12 -37.68 17.70
N GLN A 276 18.09 -38.41 17.13
CA GLN A 276 18.87 -39.46 17.80
C GLN A 276 18.02 -40.45 18.63
N GLN A 277 16.96 -41.00 18.02
CA GLN A 277 16.02 -41.96 18.64
C GLN A 277 15.06 -41.42 19.71
N LYS A 278 15.07 -40.11 20.01
CA LYS A 278 14.07 -39.45 20.88
C LYS A 278 13.25 -38.42 20.09
N SER A 279 11.95 -38.38 20.32
CA SER A 279 11.09 -37.32 19.80
C SER A 279 11.31 -36.05 20.63
N HIS A 280 11.61 -34.95 19.95
CA HIS A 280 11.73 -33.63 20.56
C HIS A 280 10.67 -32.72 19.95
N ARG A 281 9.98 -31.96 20.80
CA ARG A 281 9.00 -30.98 20.37
C ARG A 281 9.71 -29.68 20.05
N VAL A 282 9.86 -29.39 18.76
CA VAL A 282 10.42 -28.12 18.28
C VAL A 282 9.28 -27.18 17.94
N ARG A 283 9.54 -25.88 18.01
CA ARG A 283 8.57 -24.85 17.62
C ARG A 283 8.99 -24.24 16.30
N VAL A 284 8.04 -24.13 15.37
CA VAL A 284 8.21 -23.56 14.04
C VAL A 284 7.40 -22.27 13.98
N THR A 285 8.10 -21.17 13.71
CA THR A 285 7.54 -19.82 13.60
C THR A 285 7.89 -19.25 12.23
N PRO A 286 7.08 -18.31 11.71
CA PRO A 286 7.37 -17.67 10.42
C PRO A 286 8.65 -16.83 10.50
N PHE A 287 9.44 -16.84 9.43
CA PHE A 287 10.62 -15.99 9.33
C PHE A 287 10.21 -14.59 8.83
N LEU A 288 10.60 -13.54 9.55
CA LEU A 288 10.36 -12.16 9.13
C LEU A 288 11.56 -11.64 8.34
N ASN A 289 11.32 -11.23 7.10
CA ASN A 289 12.27 -10.44 6.33
C ASN A 289 12.11 -8.98 6.73
N GLY A 290 13.17 -8.38 7.27
CA GLY A 290 13.25 -6.95 7.49
C GLY A 290 13.98 -6.27 6.35
N LYS A 291 13.34 -5.29 5.71
CA LYS A 291 13.99 -4.36 4.78
C LYS A 291 14.11 -3.00 5.47
N ILE A 292 15.33 -2.49 5.57
CA ILE A 292 15.54 -1.13 6.08
C ILE A 292 14.98 -0.15 5.04
N THR A 293 13.94 0.60 5.43
CA THR A 293 13.30 1.61 4.58
C THR A 293 13.86 2.99 4.83
N ASN A 294 14.27 3.26 6.07
CA ASN A 294 14.85 4.53 6.46
C ASN A 294 16.00 4.31 7.46
N LEU A 295 17.13 4.96 7.20
CA LEU A 295 18.30 4.94 8.07
C LEU A 295 18.81 6.37 8.19
N GLU A 296 18.57 6.99 9.34
CA GLU A 296 19.22 8.24 9.69
C GLU A 296 20.47 7.96 10.52
N THR A 297 21.54 8.67 10.21
CA THR A 297 22.82 8.54 10.91
C THR A 297 23.25 9.89 11.46
N GLN A 298 24.03 9.85 12.53
CA GLN A 298 24.55 11.04 13.18
C GLN A 298 26.02 10.82 13.57
N MET A 299 26.82 11.88 13.52
CA MET A 299 28.16 11.86 14.09
C MET A 299 28.08 12.06 15.60
N SER A 300 28.57 11.07 16.35
CA SER A 300 28.67 11.12 17.81
C SER A 300 30.14 11.09 18.23
N VAL A 301 30.49 11.85 19.26
CA VAL A 301 31.84 11.87 19.84
C VAL A 301 31.89 10.88 20.98
N CYS A 302 32.89 10.00 21.00
CA CYS A 302 33.12 9.11 22.13
C CYS A 302 33.58 9.93 23.35
N PRO A 303 32.82 9.98 24.45
CA PRO A 303 33.16 10.84 25.59
C PRO A 303 34.42 10.36 26.33
N ARG A 304 34.64 9.04 26.37
CA ARG A 304 35.70 8.39 27.14
C ARG A 304 36.92 7.98 26.32
N THR A 305 36.83 8.04 24.98
CA THR A 305 37.88 7.53 24.09
C THR A 305 38.60 8.66 23.35
N VAL A 306 39.92 8.59 23.32
CA VAL A 306 40.82 9.53 22.65
C VAL A 306 41.63 8.81 21.57
N LEU A 307 41.77 9.44 20.41
CA LEU A 307 42.67 9.00 19.34
C LEU A 307 43.98 9.76 19.44
N LEU A 308 45.08 9.05 19.61
CA LEU A 308 46.43 9.57 19.46
C LEU A 308 46.91 9.37 18.03
N THR A 309 47.44 10.43 17.44
CA THR A 309 48.03 10.43 16.10
C THR A 309 49.49 10.89 16.13
N GLU A 310 50.19 10.71 15.01
CA GLU A 310 51.60 11.09 14.84
C GLU A 310 52.58 10.22 15.65
N ILE A 311 52.25 8.95 15.91
CA ILE A 311 53.14 8.01 16.61
C ILE A 311 54.18 7.46 15.61
N PRO A 312 55.48 7.73 15.80
CA PRO A 312 56.52 7.24 14.88
C PRO A 312 56.95 5.82 15.22
N ALA A 313 57.40 5.06 14.22
CA ALA A 313 57.97 3.71 14.40
C ALA A 313 59.44 3.79 14.82
N VAL A 314 59.70 4.23 16.06
CA VAL A 314 61.05 4.40 16.62
C VAL A 314 61.52 3.21 17.47
N MET A 315 60.61 2.33 17.86
CA MET A 315 60.91 1.15 18.68
C MET A 315 59.94 0.00 18.42
N GLU A 316 60.11 -1.10 19.15
CA GLU A 316 59.23 -2.26 19.10
C GLU A 316 57.80 -1.96 19.55
N GLN A 317 56.82 -2.66 18.96
CA GLN A 317 55.40 -2.42 19.16
C GLN A 317 54.97 -2.52 20.62
N GLU A 318 55.38 -3.59 21.31
CA GLU A 318 55.02 -3.84 22.71
C GLU A 318 55.60 -2.76 23.63
N THR A 319 56.88 -2.41 23.44
CA THR A 319 57.52 -1.35 24.24
C THR A 319 56.89 0.03 24.00
N MET A 320 56.54 0.36 22.75
CA MET A 320 55.85 1.62 22.44
C MET A 320 54.47 1.68 23.08
N GLN A 321 53.71 0.59 23.01
CA GLN A 321 52.41 0.47 23.65
C GLN A 321 52.52 0.67 25.17
N ASP A 322 53.43 -0.04 25.84
CA ASP A 322 53.62 0.06 27.30
C ASP A 322 53.99 1.50 27.72
N LEU A 323 54.90 2.15 27.00
CA LEU A 323 55.32 3.51 27.33
C LEU A 323 54.21 4.54 27.12
N LEU A 324 53.42 4.39 26.06
CA LEU A 324 52.24 5.23 25.83
C LEU A 324 51.20 5.01 26.92
N GLU A 325 50.88 3.76 27.24
CA GLU A 325 49.92 3.41 28.29
C GLU A 325 50.34 3.98 29.65
N ILE A 326 51.59 3.78 30.05
CA ILE A 326 52.15 4.34 31.30
C ILE A 326 52.11 5.87 31.28
N HIS A 327 52.39 6.52 30.15
CA HIS A 327 52.35 7.98 30.05
C HIS A 327 50.95 8.54 30.30
N PHE A 328 49.93 7.92 29.71
CA PHE A 328 48.53 8.34 29.82
C PHE A 328 47.82 7.79 31.07
N GLN A 329 48.44 6.86 31.80
CA GLN A 329 47.99 6.45 33.13
C GLN A 329 48.44 7.43 34.23
N LYS A 330 49.56 8.15 34.02
CA LYS A 330 50.09 9.11 35.00
C LYS A 330 49.22 10.36 35.11
N SER A 331 48.72 10.61 36.32
CA SER A 331 47.93 11.80 36.64
C SER A 331 48.69 13.12 36.44
N SER A 332 50.03 13.11 36.54
CA SER A 332 50.88 14.28 36.28
C SER A 332 50.78 14.80 34.84
N ASN A 333 50.42 13.92 33.90
CA ASN A 333 50.27 14.24 32.48
C ASN A 333 48.80 14.52 32.11
N GLY A 334 47.92 14.65 33.11
CA GLY A 334 46.48 14.76 32.91
C GLY A 334 45.79 13.43 32.59
N GLY A 335 46.53 12.32 32.73
CA GLY A 335 46.06 10.95 32.56
C GLY A 335 45.24 10.39 33.71
N GLY A 336 44.82 9.13 33.60
CA GLY A 336 43.96 8.44 34.57
C GLY A 336 43.86 6.95 34.29
N GLU A 337 42.93 6.26 34.95
CA GLU A 337 42.73 4.82 34.76
C GLU A 337 42.24 4.50 33.35
N ILE A 338 42.92 3.55 32.70
CA ILE A 338 42.67 3.14 31.31
C ILE A 338 41.85 1.85 31.36
N GLU A 339 40.69 1.89 30.71
CA GLU A 339 39.80 0.73 30.56
C GLU A 339 40.25 -0.14 29.37
N ALA A 340 40.68 0.50 28.28
CA ALA A 340 41.17 -0.20 27.09
C ALA A 340 42.20 0.64 26.33
N PHE A 341 43.22 -0.02 25.80
CA PHE A 341 44.25 0.58 24.96
C PHE A 341 44.45 -0.26 23.71
N LEU A 342 44.52 0.40 22.54
CA LEU A 342 44.76 -0.27 21.27
C LEU A 342 45.71 0.57 20.41
N TYR A 343 46.86 0.01 20.04
CA TYR A 343 47.84 0.67 19.18
C TYR A 343 47.91 0.01 17.80
N ASN A 344 47.86 0.84 16.74
CA ASN A 344 48.09 0.42 15.37
C ASN A 344 49.44 0.98 14.86
N PRO A 345 50.48 0.14 14.71
CA PRO A 345 51.78 0.58 14.23
C PRO A 345 51.77 0.98 12.74
N LEU A 346 52.81 1.69 12.31
CA LEU A 346 52.94 2.10 10.90
C LEU A 346 53.05 0.86 9.98
N GLY A 347 52.21 0.82 8.94
CA GLY A 347 52.19 -0.26 7.95
C GLY A 347 51.30 -1.46 8.31
N GLN A 348 50.58 -1.42 9.45
CA GLN A 348 49.57 -2.41 9.80
C GLN A 348 48.14 -1.85 9.67
N HIS A 349 47.18 -2.78 9.58
CA HIS A 349 45.75 -2.48 9.53
C HIS A 349 45.05 -3.10 10.74
N THR A 350 44.71 -2.26 11.71
CA THR A 350 43.95 -2.65 12.90
C THR A 350 42.61 -1.92 12.89
N SER A 351 41.57 -2.56 13.41
CA SER A 351 40.25 -1.95 13.60
C SER A 351 39.82 -2.11 15.05
N ALA A 352 39.21 -1.06 15.60
CA ALA A 352 38.61 -1.09 16.92
C ALA A 352 37.11 -1.41 16.81
N LEU A 353 36.58 -2.16 17.75
CA LEU A 353 35.15 -2.39 17.88
C LEU A 353 34.61 -1.49 18.99
N PHE A 354 33.59 -0.71 18.69
CA PHE A 354 32.89 0.14 19.64
C PHE A 354 31.48 -0.40 19.86
N ASP A 355 31.17 -0.70 21.13
CA ASP A 355 29.86 -1.18 21.53
C ASP A 355 29.05 -0.04 22.18
N GLY A 356 27.75 -0.02 21.91
CA GLY A 356 26.83 0.92 22.56
C GLY A 356 26.69 0.63 24.05
N VAL A 357 27.03 1.61 24.90
CA VAL A 357 26.76 1.56 26.33
C VAL A 357 25.29 1.93 26.54
N SER A 358 24.47 0.98 27.01
CA SER A 358 23.08 1.27 27.40
C SER A 358 23.08 2.32 28.52
N PRO A 359 22.21 3.34 28.47
CA PRO A 359 22.13 4.37 29.51
C PRO A 359 21.67 3.85 30.89
N ASN A 360 21.28 2.58 30.99
CA ASN A 360 20.82 1.92 32.22
C ASN A 360 21.84 0.89 32.75
N GLY A 361 23.13 1.23 32.71
CA GLY A 361 24.16 0.51 33.45
C GLY A 361 24.29 1.08 34.87
N GLU A 362 23.35 0.75 35.75
CA GLU A 362 23.56 0.71 37.21
C GLU A 362 23.46 -0.74 37.68
#